data_AF-A0A259A0X9-F1
#
_entry.id   AF-A0A259A0X9-F1
#
_cell.length_a   1.000
_cell.length_b   1.000
_cell.length_c   1.000
_cell.angle_alpha   90.00
_cell.angle_beta   90.00
_cell.angle_gamma   90.00
#
_symmetry.space_group_name_H-M   'P 1'
#
loop_
_entity.id
_entity.type
_entity.pdbx_description
1 polymer ?
#
loop_
_entity_poly.entity_id
_entity_poly.type
_entity_poly.pdbx_seq_one_letter_code
_entity_poly.pdbx_strand_id
1 'polypeptide(L)'
;REYTLEEIAIVTRAAPARTLGLKDRGHLAPGAIGDVVLYADMPDREAMFSAPRLVLKDGRTIVRDGEIVDLVQGRTYAVKPPFDPLMDKRMDRWFDEAIGLKAKHFRISDGEIRGGHGPSIVECAP
;
A
#
# COMPACT_ATOMS: atom_id res chain seq x y z
N ARG A 1 -24.34 6.40 -19.15
CA ARG A 1 -23.26 7.38 -18.89
C ARG A 1 -21.95 6.63 -19.04
N GLU A 2 -20.99 7.22 -19.75
CA GLU A 2 -19.64 6.67 -19.91
C GLU A 2 -18.66 7.48 -19.06
N TYR A 3 -17.60 6.82 -18.61
CA TYR A 3 -16.57 7.42 -17.78
C TYR A 3 -15.51 8.13 -18.65
N THR A 4 -15.03 9.28 -18.20
CA THR A 4 -13.82 9.91 -18.76
C THR A 4 -12.54 9.26 -18.20
N LEU A 5 -11.40 9.44 -18.85
CA LEU A 5 -10.12 8.97 -18.31
C LEU A 5 -9.78 9.61 -16.96
N GLU A 6 -10.20 10.85 -16.73
CA GLU A 6 -10.05 11.52 -15.43
C GLU A 6 -10.88 10.82 -14.36
N GLU A 7 -12.16 10.52 -14.64
CA GLU A 7 -12.99 9.78 -13.69
C GLU A 7 -12.44 8.38 -13.41
N ILE A 8 -11.90 7.70 -14.44
CA ILE A 8 -11.17 6.44 -14.25
C ILE A 8 -9.99 6.63 -13.31
N ALA A 9 -9.12 7.63 -13.54
CA ALA A 9 -7.98 7.93 -12.66
C ALA A 9 -8.43 8.22 -11.21
N ILE A 10 -9.57 8.90 -11.04
CA ILE A 10 -10.15 9.16 -9.72
C ILE A 10 -10.57 7.86 -9.04
N VAL A 11 -11.39 7.02 -9.67
CA VAL A 11 -11.94 5.82 -9.03
C VAL A 11 -10.90 4.74 -8.74
N THR A 12 -9.81 4.72 -9.51
CA THR A 12 -8.77 3.68 -9.40
C THR A 12 -7.51 4.12 -8.66
N ARG A 13 -7.24 5.44 -8.51
CA ARG A 13 -6.01 5.96 -7.89
C ARG A 13 -6.30 7.03 -6.84
N ALA A 14 -6.84 8.18 -7.24
CA ALA A 14 -6.94 9.34 -6.35
C ALA A 14 -7.92 9.14 -5.18
N ALA A 15 -9.11 8.57 -5.43
CA ALA A 15 -10.07 8.29 -4.37
C ALA A 15 -9.56 7.22 -3.40
N PRO A 16 -9.06 6.03 -3.84
CA PRO A 16 -8.47 5.04 -2.94
C PRO A 16 -7.33 5.59 -2.07
N ALA A 17 -6.39 6.36 -2.65
CA ALA A 17 -5.28 6.93 -1.88
C ALA A 17 -5.76 7.90 -0.80
N ARG A 18 -6.72 8.78 -1.13
CA ARG A 18 -7.34 9.70 -0.15
C ARG A 18 -8.09 8.95 0.94
N THR A 19 -8.89 7.94 0.60
CA THR A 19 -9.63 7.13 1.58
C THR A 19 -8.70 6.44 2.57
N LEU A 20 -7.50 6.03 2.14
CA LEU A 20 -6.49 5.40 2.99
C LEU A 20 -5.58 6.41 3.74
N GLY A 21 -5.73 7.72 3.50
CA GLY A 21 -4.87 8.75 4.08
C GLY A 21 -3.45 8.79 3.50
N LEU A 22 -3.22 8.20 2.32
CA LEU A 22 -1.91 8.14 1.66
C LEU A 22 -1.64 9.45 0.90
N LYS A 23 -1.05 10.43 1.59
CA LYS A 23 -0.78 11.78 1.08
C LYS A 23 0.28 11.86 -0.02
N ASP A 24 1.07 10.80 -0.18
CA ASP A 24 2.20 10.71 -1.12
C ASP A 24 1.86 9.88 -2.38
N ARG A 25 0.59 9.50 -2.55
CA ARG A 25 0.11 8.58 -3.59
C ARG A 25 -1.21 9.02 -4.22
N GLY A 26 -1.51 8.42 -5.36
CA GLY A 26 -2.75 8.68 -6.09
C GLY A 26 -2.78 10.01 -6.85
N HIS A 27 -1.65 10.71 -6.92
CA HIS A 27 -1.47 11.94 -7.69
C HIS A 27 -0.03 12.04 -8.23
N LEU A 28 0.20 12.99 -9.14
CA LEU A 28 1.51 13.24 -9.77
C LEU A 28 2.12 14.62 -9.41
N ALA A 29 1.51 15.36 -8.49
CA ALA A 29 2.07 16.62 -7.98
C ALA A 29 3.43 16.42 -7.27
N PRO A 30 4.32 17.43 -7.24
CA PRO A 30 5.59 17.37 -6.51
C PRO A 30 5.41 16.90 -5.06
N GLY A 31 6.28 15.99 -4.61
CA GLY A 31 6.17 15.34 -3.31
C GLY A 31 5.49 13.96 -3.35
N ALA A 32 4.83 13.60 -4.44
CA ALA A 32 4.38 12.23 -4.67
C ALA A 32 5.57 11.27 -4.82
N ILE A 33 5.36 10.02 -4.41
CA ILE A 33 6.28 8.93 -4.74
C ILE A 33 6.21 8.64 -6.24
N GLY A 34 7.33 8.23 -6.83
CA GLY A 34 7.46 7.84 -8.24
C GLY A 34 6.76 6.54 -8.62
N ASP A 35 5.53 6.34 -8.15
CA ASP A 35 4.62 5.27 -8.53
C ASP A 35 3.78 5.76 -9.73
N VAL A 36 4.21 5.43 -10.96
CA VAL A 36 3.64 5.98 -12.21
C VAL A 36 3.34 4.85 -13.19
N VAL A 37 2.22 4.96 -13.91
CA VAL A 37 1.90 4.05 -15.02
C VAL A 37 1.67 4.86 -16.28
N LEU A 38 2.34 4.49 -17.37
CA LEU A 38 2.16 5.06 -18.70
C LEU A 38 1.46 4.05 -19.60
N TYR A 39 0.35 4.44 -20.20
CA TYR A 39 -0.38 3.67 -21.20
C TYR A 39 -0.20 4.30 -22.58
N ALA A 40 -0.14 3.47 -23.62
CA ALA A 40 -0.31 3.95 -24.98
C ALA A 40 -1.79 4.29 -25.20
N ASP A 41 -2.09 5.45 -25.79
CA ASP A 41 -3.49 5.79 -26.08
C ASP A 41 -4.02 4.92 -27.21
N MET A 42 -5.00 4.08 -26.91
CA MET A 42 -5.62 3.15 -27.86
C MET A 42 -7.15 3.22 -27.77
N PRO A 43 -7.87 3.11 -28.92
CA PRO A 43 -9.33 3.07 -28.91
C PRO A 43 -9.88 1.90 -28.09
N ASP A 44 -9.23 0.74 -28.17
CA ASP A 44 -9.51 -0.41 -27.34
C ASP A 44 -8.96 -0.16 -25.92
N ARG A 45 -9.87 0.22 -25.02
CA ARG A 45 -9.54 0.55 -23.62
C ARG A 45 -9.19 -0.70 -22.80
N GLU A 46 -9.71 -1.86 -23.17
CA GLU A 46 -9.36 -3.11 -22.50
C GLU A 46 -7.91 -3.47 -22.81
N ALA A 47 -7.55 -3.48 -24.10
CA ALA A 47 -6.16 -3.67 -24.53
C ALA A 47 -5.23 -2.63 -23.90
N MET A 48 -5.65 -1.35 -23.87
CA MET A 48 -4.89 -0.25 -23.27
C MET A 48 -4.51 -0.52 -21.82
N PHE A 49 -5.48 -0.87 -20.97
CA PHE A 49 -5.22 -1.05 -19.55
C PHE A 49 -4.61 -2.42 -19.19
N SER A 50 -4.68 -3.40 -20.09
CA SER A 50 -4.10 -4.73 -19.87
C SER A 50 -2.56 -4.74 -19.92
N ALA A 51 -1.94 -3.91 -20.77
CA ALA A 51 -0.51 -3.91 -21.02
C ALA A 51 0.07 -2.47 -21.01
N PRO A 52 0.53 -1.97 -19.85
CA PRO A 52 1.13 -0.63 -19.78
C PRO A 52 2.48 -0.57 -20.52
N ARG A 53 2.76 0.59 -21.13
CA ARG A 53 4.03 0.88 -21.81
C ARG A 53 5.18 0.97 -20.83
N LEU A 54 4.92 1.48 -19.63
CA LEU A 54 5.89 1.67 -18.55
C LEU A 54 5.18 1.64 -17.20
N VAL A 55 5.77 0.96 -16.21
CA VAL A 55 5.40 1.11 -14.80
C VAL A 55 6.65 1.46 -14.00
N LEU A 56 6.57 2.58 -13.27
CA LEU A 56 7.54 2.99 -12.28
C LEU A 56 7.04 2.65 -10.88
N LYS A 57 7.92 2.07 -10.06
CA LYS A 57 7.72 1.84 -8.64
C LYS A 57 8.82 2.53 -7.86
N ASP A 58 8.47 3.47 -6.97
CA ASP A 58 9.44 4.31 -6.26
C ASP A 58 10.51 4.93 -7.19
N GLY A 59 10.11 5.32 -8.42
CA GLY A 59 10.99 5.88 -9.45
C GLY A 59 11.80 4.86 -10.27
N ARG A 60 11.71 3.56 -9.97
CA ARG A 60 12.39 2.48 -10.71
C ARG A 60 11.47 1.86 -11.74
N THR A 61 11.99 1.59 -12.94
CA THR A 61 11.21 0.88 -13.98
C THR A 61 11.07 -0.59 -13.62
N ILE A 62 9.83 -1.04 -13.40
CA ILE A 62 9.52 -2.45 -13.10
C ILE A 62 8.79 -3.15 -14.25
N VAL A 63 8.12 -2.40 -15.13
CA VAL A 63 7.49 -2.93 -16.35
C VAL A 63 7.86 -2.05 -17.53
N ARG A 64 8.15 -2.67 -18.68
CA ARG A 64 8.38 -2.00 -19.97
C ARG A 64 7.71 -2.82 -21.06
N ASP A 65 6.89 -2.16 -21.89
CA ASP A 65 6.20 -2.81 -23.02
C ASP A 65 5.36 -4.04 -22.61
N GLY A 66 4.66 -3.95 -21.47
CA GLY A 66 3.86 -5.06 -20.92
C GLY A 66 4.67 -6.12 -20.16
N GLU A 67 6.00 -6.10 -20.26
CA GLU A 67 6.87 -7.12 -19.65
C GLU A 67 7.48 -6.64 -18.33
N ILE A 68 7.54 -7.53 -17.34
CA ILE A 68 8.22 -7.28 -16.06
C ILE A 68 9.73 -7.30 -16.30
N VAL A 69 10.42 -6.20 -15.97
CA VAL A 69 11.86 -6.04 -16.18
C VAL A 69 12.66 -5.93 -14.88
N ASP A 70 12.00 -5.68 -13.75
CA ASP A 70 12.64 -5.62 -12.43
C ASP A 70 11.68 -6.11 -11.34
N LEU A 71 12.22 -6.79 -10.32
CA LEU A 71 11.49 -7.29 -9.17
C LEU A 71 11.98 -6.56 -7.92
N VAL A 72 11.14 -5.66 -7.41
CA VAL A 72 11.44 -4.88 -6.21
C VAL A 72 10.59 -5.34 -5.03
N GLN A 73 11.18 -5.37 -3.84
CA GLN A 73 10.44 -5.62 -2.62
C GLN A 73 9.66 -4.36 -2.22
N GLY A 74 8.34 -4.50 -2.03
CA GLY A 74 7.49 -3.41 -1.59
C GLY A 74 7.65 -3.01 -0.12
N ARG A 75 6.71 -2.20 0.36
CA ARG A 75 6.63 -1.75 1.76
C ARG A 75 5.34 -2.26 2.39
N THR A 76 5.43 -2.60 3.67
CA THR A 76 4.26 -2.88 4.52
C THR A 76 3.97 -1.62 5.29
N TYR A 77 2.78 -1.03 5.10
CA TYR A 77 2.37 0.17 5.82
C TYR A 77 1.62 -0.21 7.10
N ALA A 78 1.93 0.46 8.21
CA ALA A 78 1.24 0.27 9.48
C ALA A 78 0.99 1.60 10.17
N VAL A 79 -0.07 1.65 10.98
CA VAL A 79 -0.34 2.76 11.90
C VAL A 79 0.08 2.37 13.31
N LYS A 80 0.53 3.36 14.11
CA LYS A 80 0.80 3.19 15.54
C LYS A 80 -0.04 4.19 16.35
N PRO A 81 -1.36 3.96 16.46
CA PRO A 81 -2.20 4.81 17.29
C PRO A 81 -1.78 4.68 18.76
N PRO A 82 -1.95 5.73 19.58
CA PRO A 82 -1.80 5.62 21.01
C PRO A 82 -2.82 4.61 21.56
N PHE A 83 -2.40 3.81 22.54
CA PHE A 83 -3.25 2.85 23.23
C PHE A 83 -3.00 2.90 24.73
N ASP A 84 -3.98 2.45 25.53
CA ASP A 84 -3.85 2.35 26.98
C ASP A 84 -2.87 1.21 27.36
N PRO A 85 -1.75 1.49 28.05
CA PRO A 85 -0.82 0.47 28.50
C PRO A 85 -1.43 -0.61 29.41
N LEU A 86 -2.55 -0.32 30.08
CA LEU A 86 -3.27 -1.32 30.88
C LEU A 86 -3.92 -2.41 30.00
N MET A 87 -4.14 -2.14 28.72
CA MET A 87 -4.68 -3.12 27.78
C MET A 87 -3.73 -4.31 27.59
N ASP A 88 -2.41 -4.11 27.67
CA ASP A 88 -1.44 -5.20 27.58
C ASP A 88 -1.63 -6.22 28.70
N LYS A 89 -1.77 -5.75 29.95
CA LYS A 89 -2.02 -6.62 31.11
C LYS A 89 -3.34 -7.37 30.99
N ARG A 90 -4.37 -6.71 30.44
CA ARG A 90 -5.68 -7.32 30.21
C ARG A 90 -5.60 -8.41 29.13
N MET A 91 -4.90 -8.13 28.04
CA MET A 91 -4.65 -9.08 26.96
C MET A 91 -3.90 -10.30 27.48
N ASP A 92 -2.80 -10.11 28.21
CA ASP A 92 -2.01 -11.21 28.75
C ASP A 92 -2.84 -12.17 29.61
N ARG A 93 -3.68 -11.63 30.51
CA ARG A 93 -4.58 -12.44 31.34
C ARG A 93 -5.59 -13.21 30.49
N TRP A 94 -6.24 -12.54 29.55
CA TRP A 94 -7.25 -13.17 28.69
C TRP A 94 -6.65 -14.29 27.85
N PHE A 95 -5.46 -14.08 27.28
CA PHE A 95 -4.75 -15.09 26.49
C PHE A 95 -4.36 -16.31 27.34
N ASP A 96 -3.91 -16.09 28.58
CA ASP A 96 -3.62 -17.18 29.52
C ASP A 96 -4.86 -18.01 29.86
N GLU A 97 -6.00 -17.36 30.11
CA GLU A 97 -7.24 -18.02 30.52
C GLU A 97 -7.99 -18.70 29.35
N ALA A 98 -8.06 -18.04 28.19
CA ALA A 98 -8.91 -18.49 27.08
C ALA A 98 -8.16 -19.29 26.00
N ILE A 99 -6.88 -19.00 25.77
CA ILE A 99 -6.09 -19.59 24.67
C ILE A 99 -5.03 -20.57 25.19
N GLY A 100 -4.52 -20.36 26.41
CA GLY A 100 -3.44 -21.16 27.00
C GLY A 100 -2.05 -20.87 26.40
N LEU A 101 -1.93 -19.81 25.59
CA LEU A 101 -0.68 -19.33 25.02
C LEU A 101 -0.49 -17.84 25.36
N LYS A 102 0.77 -17.41 25.52
CA LYS A 102 1.08 -16.01 25.82
C LYS A 102 0.75 -15.09 24.64
N ALA A 103 0.14 -13.93 24.91
CA ALA A 103 -0.22 -12.94 23.90
C ALA A 103 0.97 -12.53 23.01
N LYS A 104 2.19 -12.49 23.56
CA LYS A 104 3.42 -12.18 22.80
C LYS A 104 3.66 -13.08 21.59
N HIS A 105 3.18 -14.33 21.58
CA HIS A 105 3.35 -15.23 20.43
C HIS A 105 2.47 -14.87 19.24
N PHE A 106 1.47 -14.02 19.44
CA PHE A 106 0.58 -13.51 18.40
C PHE A 106 0.97 -12.11 17.93
N ARG A 107 1.94 -11.47 18.60
CA ARG A 107 2.47 -10.17 18.18
C ARG A 107 3.42 -10.38 17.00
N ILE A 108 3.15 -9.69 15.90
CA ILE A 108 4.08 -9.62 14.78
C ILE A 108 5.18 -8.61 15.14
N SER A 109 6.42 -9.08 15.20
CA SER A 109 7.60 -8.25 15.41
C SER A 109 8.08 -7.63 14.09
N ASP A 110 8.81 -6.52 14.18
CA ASP A 110 9.42 -5.87 13.00
C ASP A 110 10.38 -6.82 12.26
N GLY A 111 11.00 -7.76 12.99
CA GLY A 111 11.87 -8.81 12.47
C GLY A 111 11.19 -9.76 11.48
N GLU A 112 9.90 -10.00 11.66
CA GLU A 112 9.10 -10.90 10.84
C GLU A 112 8.59 -10.23 9.55
N ILE A 113 8.67 -8.89 9.48
CA ILE A 113 8.16 -8.12 8.35
C ILE A 113 9.30 -7.82 7.39
N ARG A 114 9.10 -8.21 6.12
CA ARG A 114 10.00 -7.90 5.00
C ARG A 114 11.46 -8.29 5.27
N GLY A 115 11.70 -9.48 5.83
CA GLY A 115 13.06 -9.94 6.12
C GLY A 115 13.78 -9.10 7.18
N GLY A 116 13.04 -8.52 8.12
CA GLY A 116 13.57 -7.72 9.23
C GLY A 116 13.57 -6.21 9.02
N HIS A 117 13.03 -5.72 7.91
CA HIS A 117 12.92 -4.28 7.64
C HIS A 117 11.73 -3.60 8.33
N GLY A 118 10.88 -4.36 9.03
CA GLY A 118 9.71 -3.81 9.72
C GLY A 118 8.70 -3.15 8.78
N PRO A 119 7.64 -2.54 9.32
CA PRO A 119 6.71 -1.74 8.55
C PRO A 119 7.19 -0.29 8.39
N SER A 120 6.73 0.38 7.33
CA SER A 120 6.77 1.84 7.22
C SER A 120 5.58 2.41 8.00
N ILE A 121 5.87 3.16 9.06
CA ILE A 121 4.82 3.79 9.85
C ILE A 121 4.26 4.99 9.11
N VAL A 122 2.94 5.03 8.96
CA VAL A 122 2.22 6.15 8.36
C VAL A 122 1.26 6.74 9.39
N GLU A 123 1.12 8.06 9.36
CA GLU A 123 0.05 8.74 10.07
C GLU A 123 -1.20 8.70 9.21
N CYS A 124 -2.19 7.91 9.62
CA CYS A 124 -3.54 8.04 9.09
C CYS A 124 -4.20 9.25 9.75
N ALA A 125 -3.89 10.45 9.24
CA ALA A 125 -4.64 11.64 9.55
C ALA A 125 -5.79 11.78 8.53
N PRO A 126 -7.05 11.95 8.98
CA PRO A 126 -8.15 12.31 8.09
C PRO A 126 -7.90 13.64 7.36
#